data_AF-A0A7S3WM17-F1
#
_entry.id   AF-A0A7S3WM17-F1
#
_cell.length_a   1.000
_cell.length_b   1.000
_cell.length_c   1.000
_cell.angle_alpha   90.00
_cell.angle_beta   90.00
_cell.angle_gamma   90.00
#
_symmetry.space_group_name_H-M   'P 1'
#
loop_
_entity.id
_entity.type
_entity.pdbx_description
1 polymer ?
#
loop_
_entity_poly.entity_id
_entity_poly.type
_entity_poly.pdbx_seq_one_letter_code
_entity_poly.pdbx_strand_id
1 'polypeptide(L)'
;LTEDDQARLPPMVQPEEVSKQQREDDMKAFRRYLVNTGAVKSLTKLYMHVYKNEMRMDNPHCVTEFLASYQEQAQDVAVSVVEENEALRERNLDLLAQVEALSQAVESMAADRAGFSPDQLYADLASPDFWEGAVGEPAPGDAGLSLAQLFRRLCGGSEQVSLLAPAALQGEVGDFPLSRDAFRMWVAHDLSDTERAWCKDILLPRLAEASTEAPFERELLDAVNESGLYPDRSEEVAVAVGFGDMGLQAF
;
A
#
# COMPACT_ATOMS: atom_id res chain seq x y z
N LEU A 1 -14.53 -36.96 -20.13
CA LEU A 1 -15.51 -35.87 -19.98
C LEU A 1 -16.79 -36.52 -19.50
N THR A 2 -17.08 -36.33 -18.22
CA THR A 2 -18.25 -36.86 -17.52
C THR A 2 -19.52 -36.19 -18.05
N GLU A 3 -20.67 -36.87 -18.08
CA GLU A 3 -21.95 -36.28 -18.54
C GLU A 3 -22.31 -34.99 -17.77
N ASP A 4 -21.90 -34.91 -16.50
CA ASP A 4 -21.99 -33.70 -15.67
C ASP A 4 -21.19 -32.50 -16.22
N ASP A 5 -20.08 -32.74 -16.92
CA ASP A 5 -19.31 -31.65 -17.55
C ASP A 5 -19.99 -31.14 -18.82
N GLN A 6 -20.71 -32.01 -19.55
CA GLN A 6 -21.48 -31.60 -20.73
C GLN A 6 -22.74 -30.81 -20.34
N ALA A 7 -23.36 -31.12 -19.20
CA ALA A 7 -24.50 -30.36 -18.68
C ALA A 7 -24.13 -28.96 -18.14
N ARG A 8 -22.86 -28.75 -17.78
CA ARG A 8 -22.33 -27.45 -17.31
C ARG A 8 -21.92 -26.51 -18.44
N LEU A 9 -21.78 -27.01 -19.66
CA LEU A 9 -21.40 -26.20 -20.81
C LEU A 9 -22.64 -25.49 -21.37
N PRO A 10 -22.58 -24.17 -21.56
CA PRO A 10 -23.66 -23.43 -22.22
C PRO A 10 -23.95 -24.05 -23.59
N PRO A 11 -25.23 -24.20 -23.98
CA PRO A 11 -25.59 -24.77 -25.27
C PRO A 11 -24.90 -24.00 -26.39
N MET A 12 -24.27 -24.74 -27.30
CA MET A 12 -23.53 -24.17 -28.42
C MET A 12 -24.51 -23.48 -29.37
N VAL A 13 -24.60 -22.15 -29.26
CA VAL A 13 -25.47 -21.32 -30.10
C VAL A 13 -24.94 -21.34 -31.53
N GLN A 14 -25.82 -21.46 -32.52
CA GLN A 14 -25.39 -21.46 -33.90
C GLN A 14 -24.75 -20.10 -34.26
N PRO A 15 -23.68 -20.07 -35.07
CA PRO A 15 -22.98 -18.83 -35.38
C PRO A 15 -23.89 -17.78 -36.05
N GLU A 16 -24.91 -18.21 -36.78
CA GLU A 16 -25.92 -17.32 -37.37
C GLU A 16 -26.77 -16.61 -36.31
N GLU A 17 -27.18 -17.32 -35.26
CA GLU A 17 -27.96 -16.76 -34.15
C GLU A 17 -27.14 -15.76 -33.34
N VAL A 18 -25.86 -16.06 -33.08
CA VAL A 18 -24.92 -15.11 -32.42
C VAL A 18 -24.78 -13.83 -33.24
N SER A 19 -24.61 -13.94 -34.57
CA SER A 19 -24.47 -12.78 -35.45
C SER A 19 -25.73 -11.90 -35.49
N LYS A 20 -26.90 -12.52 -35.41
CA LYS A 20 -28.20 -11.82 -35.39
C LYS A 20 -28.39 -11.10 -34.06
N GLN A 21 -28.08 -11.77 -32.95
CA GLN A 21 -28.20 -11.21 -31.61
C GLN A 21 -27.26 -10.01 -31.43
N GLN A 22 -26.02 -10.12 -31.94
CA GLN A 22 -25.06 -9.02 -31.94
C GLN A 22 -25.56 -7.81 -32.75
N ARG A 23 -26.12 -8.02 -33.94
CA ARG A 23 -26.74 -6.93 -34.73
C ARG A 23 -27.88 -6.24 -34.00
N GLU A 24 -28.71 -7.00 -33.30
CA GLU A 24 -29.83 -6.44 -32.52
C GLU A 24 -29.32 -5.61 -31.33
N ASP A 25 -28.28 -6.07 -30.65
CA ASP A 25 -27.69 -5.36 -29.53
C ASP A 25 -26.90 -4.13 -29.97
N ASP A 26 -26.20 -4.17 -31.10
CA ASP A 26 -25.58 -3.01 -31.74
C ASP A 26 -26.64 -1.97 -32.12
N MET A 27 -27.78 -2.41 -32.68
CA MET A 27 -28.90 -1.52 -32.98
C MET A 27 -29.51 -0.89 -31.73
N LYS A 28 -29.63 -1.65 -30.63
CA LYS A 28 -30.10 -1.10 -29.34
C LYS A 28 -29.10 -0.09 -28.77
N ALA A 29 -27.81 -0.41 -28.82
CA ALA A 29 -26.74 0.48 -28.37
C ALA A 29 -26.71 1.78 -29.18
N PHE A 30 -26.84 1.68 -30.51
CA PHE A 30 -26.93 2.83 -31.39
C PHE A 30 -28.16 3.70 -31.10
N ARG A 31 -29.34 3.08 -30.89
CA ARG A 31 -30.55 3.82 -30.48
C ARG A 31 -30.36 4.53 -29.14
N ARG A 32 -29.76 3.87 -28.14
CA ARG A 32 -29.44 4.52 -26.85
C ARG A 32 -28.46 5.66 -27.04
N TYR A 33 -27.44 5.49 -27.88
CA TYR A 33 -26.47 6.54 -28.19
C TYR A 33 -27.16 7.78 -28.80
N LEU A 34 -28.04 7.60 -29.79
CA LEU A 34 -28.79 8.70 -30.40
C LEU A 34 -29.72 9.44 -29.41
N VAL A 35 -30.25 8.72 -28.42
CA VAL A 35 -31.07 9.32 -27.35
C VAL A 35 -30.18 10.08 -26.36
N ASN A 36 -29.09 9.47 -25.89
CA ASN A 36 -28.19 10.04 -24.88
C ASN A 36 -27.44 11.26 -25.42
N THR A 37 -27.04 11.25 -26.69
CA THR A 37 -26.41 12.40 -27.36
C THR A 37 -27.41 13.51 -27.72
N GLY A 38 -28.70 13.27 -27.55
CA GLY A 38 -29.74 14.25 -27.86
C GLY A 38 -30.03 14.45 -29.35
N ALA A 39 -29.45 13.63 -30.24
CA ALA A 39 -29.65 13.71 -31.69
C ALA A 39 -31.13 13.54 -32.11
N VAL A 40 -31.87 12.67 -31.42
CA VAL A 40 -33.32 12.52 -31.65
C VAL A 40 -34.08 13.77 -31.22
N LYS A 41 -33.67 14.39 -30.10
CA LYS A 41 -34.30 15.60 -29.56
C LYS A 41 -34.04 16.81 -30.47
N SER A 42 -32.84 16.95 -31.03
CA SER A 42 -32.51 18.01 -31.99
C SER A 42 -33.27 17.85 -33.31
N LEU A 43 -33.36 16.63 -33.86
CA LEU A 43 -34.17 16.34 -35.06
C LEU A 43 -35.67 16.63 -34.83
N THR A 44 -36.20 16.23 -33.66
CA THR A 44 -37.61 16.47 -33.32
C THR A 44 -37.89 17.97 -33.14
N LYS A 45 -36.97 18.71 -32.52
CA LYS A 45 -37.06 20.17 -32.39
C LYS A 45 -36.99 20.87 -33.74
N LEU A 46 -36.08 20.45 -34.62
CA LEU A 46 -35.97 20.98 -35.99
C LEU A 46 -37.27 20.74 -36.76
N TYR A 47 -37.79 19.51 -36.71
CA TYR A 47 -39.07 19.17 -37.34
C TYR A 47 -40.23 20.01 -36.78
N MET A 48 -40.33 20.15 -35.46
CA MET A 48 -41.35 21.00 -34.83
C MET A 48 -41.20 22.48 -35.17
N HIS A 49 -39.96 22.98 -35.31
CA HIS A 49 -39.69 24.36 -35.71
C HIS A 49 -40.14 24.62 -37.16
N VAL A 50 -39.81 23.70 -38.08
CA VAL A 50 -40.26 23.74 -39.47
C VAL A 50 -41.79 23.66 -39.56
N TYR A 51 -42.41 22.80 -38.75
CA TYR A 51 -43.86 22.62 -38.71
C TYR A 51 -44.60 23.84 -38.14
N LYS A 52 -44.14 24.39 -36.99
CA LYS A 52 -44.81 25.51 -36.30
C LYS A 52 -44.71 26.84 -37.03
N ASN A 53 -43.62 27.06 -37.76
CA ASN A 53 -43.40 28.35 -38.42
C ASN A 53 -44.05 28.45 -39.81
N GLU A 54 -44.83 27.44 -40.26
CA GLU A 54 -45.53 27.42 -41.56
C GLU A 54 -44.64 27.92 -42.74
N MET A 55 -43.36 27.58 -42.73
CA MET A 55 -42.40 28.13 -43.68
C MET A 55 -42.19 27.16 -44.84
N ARG A 56 -42.49 27.64 -46.05
CA ARG A 56 -42.05 27.04 -47.30
C ARG A 56 -40.54 26.72 -47.20
N MET A 57 -40.13 25.61 -47.79
CA MET A 57 -38.72 25.15 -47.87
C MET A 57 -37.76 26.17 -48.53
N ASP A 58 -38.26 27.33 -48.93
CA ASP A 58 -37.59 28.36 -49.72
C ASP A 58 -36.98 29.48 -48.85
N ASN A 59 -37.14 29.46 -47.51
CA ASN A 59 -36.50 30.46 -46.64
C ASN A 59 -35.08 30.01 -46.23
N PRO A 60 -34.00 30.60 -46.81
CA PRO A 60 -32.62 30.20 -46.53
C PRO A 60 -32.18 30.51 -45.09
N HIS A 61 -32.93 31.33 -44.35
CA HIS A 61 -32.56 31.79 -43.01
C HIS A 61 -33.03 30.87 -41.87
N CYS A 62 -33.90 29.91 -42.15
CA CYS A 62 -34.49 29.04 -41.11
C CYS A 62 -33.43 28.14 -40.45
N VAL A 63 -32.49 27.60 -41.24
CA VAL A 63 -31.37 26.81 -40.72
C VAL A 63 -30.40 27.69 -39.93
N THR A 64 -30.17 28.93 -40.37
CA THR A 64 -29.27 29.86 -39.66
C THR A 64 -29.83 30.32 -38.32
N GLU A 65 -31.14 30.62 -38.23
CA GLU A 65 -31.81 30.99 -36.98
C GLU A 65 -31.85 29.82 -36.00
N PHE A 66 -32.16 28.61 -36.48
CA PHE A 66 -32.12 27.40 -35.66
C PHE A 66 -30.70 27.14 -35.12
N LEU A 67 -29.68 27.18 -35.98
CA LEU A 67 -28.29 26.96 -35.57
C LEU A 67 -27.81 28.06 -34.61
N ALA A 68 -28.20 29.32 -34.80
CA ALA A 68 -27.87 30.41 -33.89
C ALA A 68 -28.46 30.17 -32.48
N SER A 69 -29.73 29.78 -32.39
CA SER A 69 -30.36 29.44 -31.09
C SER A 69 -29.71 28.23 -30.40
N TYR A 70 -29.15 27.30 -31.19
CA TYR A 70 -28.41 26.15 -30.68
C TYR A 70 -27.02 26.54 -30.18
N GLN A 71 -26.40 27.54 -30.82
CA GLN A 71 -25.08 28.05 -30.46
C GLN A 71 -25.11 28.81 -29.13
N GLU A 72 -26.15 29.60 -28.88
CA GLU A 72 -26.39 30.25 -27.57
C GLU A 72 -26.60 29.23 -26.46
N GLN A 73 -27.46 28.22 -26.67
CA GLN A 73 -27.65 27.13 -25.69
C GLN A 73 -26.36 26.32 -25.45
N ALA A 74 -25.55 26.09 -26.48
CA ALA A 74 -24.28 25.38 -26.33
C ALA A 74 -23.26 26.19 -25.50
N GLN A 75 -23.28 27.52 -25.60
CA GLN A 75 -22.42 28.39 -24.80
C GLN A 75 -22.82 28.38 -23.33
N ASP A 76 -24.10 28.51 -23.02
CA ASP A 76 -24.59 28.47 -21.62
C ASP A 76 -24.32 27.12 -20.97
N VAL A 77 -24.51 26.01 -21.69
CA VAL A 77 -24.19 24.66 -21.20
C VAL A 77 -22.69 24.49 -21.02
N ALA A 78 -21.86 25.00 -21.93
CA ALA A 78 -20.41 24.92 -21.79
C ALA A 78 -19.90 25.66 -20.54
N VAL A 79 -20.43 26.86 -20.27
CA VAL A 79 -20.11 27.62 -19.04
C VAL A 79 -20.54 26.84 -17.80
N SER A 80 -21.79 26.34 -17.78
CA SER A 80 -22.31 25.54 -16.66
C SER A 80 -21.48 24.27 -16.42
N VAL A 81 -21.00 23.59 -17.47
CA VAL A 81 -20.17 22.39 -17.34
C VAL A 81 -18.77 22.73 -16.81
N VAL A 82 -18.21 23.89 -17.18
CA VAL A 82 -16.92 24.33 -16.64
C VAL A 82 -17.04 24.61 -15.14
N GLU A 83 -18.09 25.34 -14.73
CA GLU A 83 -18.37 25.63 -13.32
C GLU A 83 -18.60 24.35 -12.51
N GLU A 84 -19.37 23.39 -13.05
CA GLU A 84 -19.62 22.11 -12.39
C GLU A 84 -18.33 21.28 -12.27
N ASN A 85 -17.48 21.25 -13.30
CA ASN A 85 -16.20 20.55 -13.23
C ASN A 85 -15.25 21.17 -12.20
N GLU A 86 -15.24 22.49 -12.06
CA GLU A 86 -14.43 23.17 -11.04
C GLU A 86 -14.91 22.83 -9.64
N ALA A 87 -16.23 22.90 -9.40
CA ALA A 87 -16.83 22.49 -8.12
C ALA A 87 -16.58 21.01 -7.79
N LEU A 88 -16.61 20.13 -8.80
CA LEU A 88 -16.29 18.70 -8.63
C LEU A 88 -14.82 18.45 -8.31
N ARG A 89 -13.90 19.27 -8.84
CA ARG A 89 -12.46 19.19 -8.50
C ARG A 89 -12.20 19.62 -7.07
N GLU A 90 -12.78 20.72 -6.64
CA GLU A 90 -12.68 21.21 -5.26
C GLU A 90 -13.21 20.16 -4.28
N ARG A 91 -14.40 19.60 -4.55
CA ARG A 91 -14.98 18.54 -3.73
C ARG A 91 -14.13 17.26 -3.71
N ASN A 92 -13.48 16.90 -4.81
CA ASN A 92 -12.56 15.76 -4.83
C ASN A 92 -11.33 16.01 -3.95
N LEU A 93 -10.76 17.22 -3.98
CA LEU A 93 -9.65 17.58 -3.10
C LEU A 93 -10.06 17.50 -1.62
N ASP A 94 -11.23 18.02 -1.27
CA ASP A 94 -11.76 17.92 0.10
C ASP A 94 -11.97 16.48 0.54
N LEU A 95 -12.50 15.62 -0.35
CA LEU A 95 -12.69 14.20 -0.05
C LEU A 95 -11.36 13.47 0.12
N LEU A 96 -10.35 13.77 -0.69
CA LEU A 96 -9.01 13.20 -0.53
C LEU A 96 -8.39 13.58 0.81
N ALA A 97 -8.50 14.86 1.20
CA ALA A 97 -8.04 15.32 2.51
C ALA A 97 -8.78 14.63 3.67
N GLN A 98 -10.09 14.40 3.53
CA GLN A 98 -10.88 13.65 4.52
C GLN A 98 -10.47 12.18 4.60
N VAL A 99 -10.19 11.53 3.47
CA VAL A 99 -9.72 10.13 3.43
C VAL A 99 -8.38 10.01 4.14
N GLU A 100 -7.44 10.92 3.88
CA GLU A 100 -6.13 10.95 4.53
C GLU A 100 -6.24 11.22 6.04
N ALA A 101 -7.10 12.17 6.45
CA ALA A 101 -7.34 12.43 7.87
C ALA A 101 -7.96 11.22 8.59
N LEU A 102 -8.90 10.53 7.94
CA LEU A 102 -9.53 9.33 8.49
C LEU A 102 -8.57 8.14 8.53
N SER A 103 -7.70 7.96 7.54
CA SER A 103 -6.70 6.88 7.56
C SER A 103 -5.74 7.06 8.73
N GLN A 104 -5.23 8.28 8.93
CA GLN A 104 -4.38 8.61 10.09
C GLN A 104 -5.11 8.38 11.43
N ALA A 105 -6.40 8.75 11.51
CA ALA A 105 -7.19 8.52 12.73
C ALA A 105 -7.40 7.02 13.00
N VAL A 106 -7.66 6.21 11.97
CA VAL A 106 -7.81 4.75 12.11
C VAL A 106 -6.50 4.11 12.54
N GLU A 107 -5.37 4.53 11.98
CA GLU A 107 -4.03 4.06 12.38
C GLU A 107 -3.73 4.41 13.84
N SER A 108 -4.01 5.65 14.26
CA SER A 108 -3.89 6.06 15.66
C SER A 108 -4.77 5.21 16.58
N MET A 109 -6.03 4.96 16.20
CA MET A 109 -6.93 4.13 17.00
C MET A 109 -6.51 2.66 17.04
N ALA A 110 -5.92 2.14 15.96
CA ALA A 110 -5.40 0.78 15.91
C ALA A 110 -4.19 0.63 16.86
N ALA A 111 -3.28 1.61 16.88
CA ALA A 111 -2.17 1.65 17.84
C ALA A 111 -2.67 1.70 19.30
N ASP A 112 -3.66 2.55 19.59
CA ASP A 112 -4.25 2.68 20.93
C ASP A 112 -4.97 1.39 21.38
N ARG A 113 -5.77 0.76 20.49
CA ARG A 113 -6.45 -0.50 20.81
C ARG A 113 -5.49 -1.66 21.02
N ALA A 114 -4.38 -1.66 20.28
CA ALA A 114 -3.34 -2.63 20.48
C ALA A 114 -2.60 -2.40 21.80
N GLY A 115 -2.72 -1.26 22.47
CA GLY A 115 -1.93 -0.93 23.66
C GLY A 115 -0.43 -0.95 23.38
N PHE A 116 -0.06 -0.69 22.12
CA PHE A 116 1.30 -0.73 21.60
C PHE A 116 1.57 0.60 20.91
N SER A 117 2.41 1.42 21.54
CA SER A 117 2.82 2.71 20.97
C SER A 117 4.23 2.57 20.38
N PRO A 118 4.42 2.81 19.07
CA PRO A 118 5.75 2.83 18.46
C PRO A 118 6.69 3.83 19.16
N ASP A 119 6.11 4.90 19.70
CA ASP A 119 6.84 5.94 20.42
C ASP A 119 7.38 5.44 21.74
N GLN A 120 6.56 4.68 22.45
CA GLN A 120 6.93 4.10 23.72
C GLN A 120 8.04 3.07 23.49
N LEU A 121 7.87 2.18 22.50
CA LEU A 121 8.89 1.19 22.18
C LEU A 121 10.21 1.85 21.80
N TYR A 122 10.21 2.87 20.94
CA TYR A 122 11.43 3.58 20.60
C TYR A 122 12.06 4.27 21.82
N ALA A 123 11.24 4.91 22.67
CA ALA A 123 11.73 5.57 23.87
C ALA A 123 12.37 4.59 24.85
N ASP A 124 11.78 3.40 25.03
CA ASP A 124 12.33 2.36 25.91
C ASP A 124 13.63 1.79 25.35
N LEU A 125 13.70 1.53 24.03
CA LEU A 125 14.91 1.08 23.35
C LEU A 125 16.03 2.12 23.32
N ALA A 126 15.69 3.41 23.31
CA ALA A 126 16.65 4.51 23.35
C ALA A 126 16.93 5.01 24.78
N SER A 127 16.30 4.42 25.80
CA SER A 127 16.42 4.91 27.18
C SER A 127 17.83 4.64 27.73
N PRO A 128 18.47 5.60 28.40
CA PRO A 128 19.80 5.39 28.99
C PRO A 128 19.86 4.20 29.95
N ASP A 129 18.78 3.98 30.71
CA ASP A 129 18.64 2.88 31.68
C ASP A 129 18.73 1.52 30.98
N PHE A 130 18.16 1.38 29.78
CA PHE A 130 18.29 0.15 28.99
C PHE A 130 19.75 -0.10 28.58
N TRP A 131 20.56 0.92 28.38
CA TRP A 131 21.97 0.77 28.00
C TRP A 131 22.93 0.70 29.21
N GLU A 132 22.42 0.84 30.43
CA GLU A 132 23.23 0.78 31.65
C GLU A 132 23.80 -0.63 31.84
N GLY A 133 25.14 -0.76 31.80
CA GLY A 133 25.84 -2.03 31.94
C GLY A 133 26.26 -2.70 30.63
N ALA A 134 25.90 -2.15 29.47
CA ALA A 134 26.40 -2.63 28.18
C ALA A 134 27.92 -2.37 28.07
N VAL A 135 28.73 -3.43 28.14
CA VAL A 135 30.18 -3.31 28.08
C VAL A 135 30.61 -2.98 26.65
N GLY A 136 31.12 -1.77 26.44
CA GLY A 136 31.78 -1.37 25.19
C GLY A 136 30.87 -0.71 24.16
N GLU A 137 29.59 -0.48 24.45
CA GLU A 137 28.68 0.24 23.56
C GLU A 137 28.20 1.55 24.20
N PRO A 138 28.42 2.71 23.55
CA PRO A 138 27.83 3.95 24.01
C PRO A 138 26.31 3.87 23.80
N ALA A 139 25.54 4.41 24.75
CA ALA A 139 24.12 4.66 24.56
C ALA A 139 23.89 5.42 23.24
N PRO A 140 22.77 5.18 22.54
CA PRO A 140 22.45 5.87 21.30
C PRO A 140 22.46 7.38 21.55
N GLY A 141 23.35 8.08 20.85
CA GLY A 141 23.40 9.54 20.89
C GLY A 141 22.31 10.16 20.03
N ASP A 142 22.40 11.48 19.81
CA ASP A 142 21.47 12.22 18.95
C ASP A 142 21.42 11.71 17.51
N ALA A 143 22.43 10.95 17.08
CA ALA A 143 22.52 10.36 15.76
C ALA A 143 21.45 9.29 15.50
N GLY A 144 20.90 8.65 16.55
CA GLY A 144 19.91 7.56 16.44
C GLY A 144 20.45 6.20 16.88
N LEU A 145 19.62 5.18 16.71
CA LEU A 145 19.87 3.80 17.14
C LEU A 145 20.24 2.94 15.94
N SER A 146 21.43 2.35 15.87
CA SER A 146 21.75 1.43 14.77
C SER A 146 21.15 0.04 15.00
N LEU A 147 20.82 -0.67 13.92
CA LEU A 147 20.25 -2.02 14.02
C LEU A 147 21.26 -3.02 14.60
N ALA A 148 22.55 -2.86 14.28
CA ALA A 148 23.61 -3.72 14.81
C ALA A 148 23.81 -3.52 16.33
N GLN A 149 23.68 -2.29 16.84
CA GLN A 149 23.70 -2.00 18.27
C GLN A 149 22.46 -2.59 18.96
N LEU A 150 21.28 -2.37 18.38
CA LEU A 150 20.04 -2.89 18.93
C LEU A 150 20.05 -4.42 19.03
N PHE A 151 20.49 -5.11 17.98
CA PHE A 151 20.62 -6.56 17.98
C PHE A 151 21.57 -7.04 19.08
N ARG A 152 22.78 -6.46 19.17
CA ARG A 152 23.75 -6.84 20.21
C ARG A 152 23.22 -6.58 21.62
N ARG A 153 22.49 -5.49 21.85
CA ARG A 153 21.93 -5.20 23.17
C ARG A 153 20.78 -6.13 23.55
N LEU A 154 19.91 -6.48 22.60
CA LEU A 154 18.77 -7.37 22.82
C LEU A 154 19.20 -8.83 22.96
N CYS A 155 20.12 -9.28 22.10
CA CYS A 155 20.50 -10.68 21.95
C CYS A 155 21.79 -11.04 22.70
N GLY A 156 22.59 -10.06 23.12
CA GLY A 156 23.88 -10.28 23.78
C GLY A 156 25.07 -10.11 22.84
N GLY A 157 26.24 -9.92 23.44
CA GLY A 157 27.51 -9.68 22.75
C GLY A 157 28.41 -10.90 22.62
N SER A 158 27.94 -12.09 23.02
CA SER A 158 28.72 -13.31 22.87
C SER A 158 29.00 -13.62 21.40
N GLU A 159 30.19 -14.16 21.12
CA GLU A 159 30.57 -14.56 19.75
C GLU A 159 29.56 -15.56 19.16
N GLN A 160 29.02 -16.42 20.01
CA GLN A 160 28.04 -17.45 19.65
C GLN A 160 26.74 -16.85 19.12
N VAL A 161 26.23 -15.81 19.80
CA VAL A 161 25.02 -15.10 19.36
C VAL A 161 25.31 -14.18 18.17
N SER A 162 26.50 -13.62 18.09
CA SER A 162 26.92 -12.78 16.95
C SER A 162 26.90 -13.55 15.63
N LEU A 163 27.18 -14.86 15.65
CA LEU A 163 27.07 -15.73 14.47
C LEU A 163 25.61 -15.93 13.99
N LEU A 164 24.62 -15.71 14.86
CA LEU A 164 23.20 -15.78 14.51
C LEU A 164 22.66 -14.46 13.93
N ALA A 165 23.46 -13.40 13.95
CA ALA A 165 23.03 -12.11 13.42
C ALA A 165 22.70 -12.25 11.92
N PRO A 166 21.52 -11.77 11.48
CA PRO A 166 21.18 -11.74 10.06
C PRO A 166 22.28 -11.09 9.22
N ALA A 167 22.55 -11.64 8.03
CA ALA A 167 23.61 -11.12 7.15
C ALA A 167 23.47 -9.62 6.84
N ALA A 168 22.23 -9.11 6.82
CA ALA A 168 21.94 -7.68 6.64
C ALA A 168 22.52 -6.78 7.75
N LEU A 169 22.80 -7.32 8.94
CA LEU A 169 23.41 -6.60 10.07
C LEU A 169 24.94 -6.65 10.07
N GLN A 170 25.55 -7.51 9.25
CA GLN A 170 27.00 -7.75 9.23
C GLN A 170 27.78 -6.78 8.33
N GLY A 171 27.14 -5.71 7.83
CA GLY A 171 27.74 -4.71 6.94
C GLY A 171 27.25 -3.29 7.21
N GLU A 172 27.55 -2.36 6.29
CA GLU A 172 27.26 -0.92 6.44
C GLU A 172 25.78 -0.59 6.73
N VAL A 173 24.86 -1.47 6.32
CA VAL A 173 23.43 -1.33 6.57
C VAL A 173 23.09 -1.46 8.07
N GLY A 174 23.81 -2.31 8.81
CA GLY A 174 23.61 -2.49 10.25
C GLY A 174 24.04 -1.28 11.08
N ASP A 175 24.98 -0.49 10.55
CA ASP A 175 25.52 0.69 11.21
C ASP A 175 24.75 1.97 10.89
N PHE A 176 23.79 1.92 9.94
CA PHE A 176 22.97 3.08 9.63
C PHE A 176 22.08 3.43 10.81
N PRO A 177 22.16 4.66 11.36
CA PRO A 177 21.37 5.02 12.51
C PRO A 177 19.91 5.19 12.12
N LEU A 178 19.03 4.51 12.87
CA LEU A 178 17.60 4.61 12.71
C LEU A 178 17.08 5.81 13.50
N SER A 179 16.50 6.78 12.78
CA SER A 179 15.84 7.92 13.42
C SER A 179 14.49 7.50 14.00
N ARG A 180 14.01 8.26 14.99
CA ARG A 180 12.69 8.05 15.60
C ARG A 180 11.56 8.03 14.56
N ASP A 181 11.59 8.95 13.60
CA ASP A 181 10.55 9.04 12.57
C ASP A 181 10.64 7.88 11.58
N ALA A 182 11.84 7.45 11.20
CA ALA A 182 12.01 6.26 10.36
C ALA A 182 11.52 4.99 11.07
N PHE A 183 11.81 4.83 12.37
CA PHE A 183 11.29 3.73 13.18
C PHE A 183 9.76 3.76 13.26
N ARG A 184 9.16 4.92 13.53
CA ARG A 184 7.69 5.08 13.56
C ARG A 184 7.05 4.67 12.25
N MET A 185 7.59 5.13 11.13
CA MET A 185 7.08 4.80 9.79
C MET A 185 7.19 3.30 9.50
N TRP A 186 8.33 2.69 9.82
CA TRP A 186 8.51 1.24 9.68
C TRP A 186 7.51 0.46 10.53
N VAL A 187 7.36 0.82 11.81
CA VAL A 187 6.37 0.17 12.68
C VAL A 187 4.95 0.37 12.16
N ALA A 188 4.62 1.54 11.60
CA ALA A 188 3.28 1.84 11.11
C ALA A 188 2.92 1.07 9.82
N HIS A 189 3.85 0.91 8.88
CA HIS A 189 3.55 0.39 7.54
C HIS A 189 4.04 -1.04 7.30
N ASP A 190 5.20 -1.41 7.85
CA ASP A 190 5.87 -2.65 7.48
C ASP A 190 5.72 -3.74 8.54
N LEU A 191 5.46 -3.36 9.79
CA LEU A 191 5.33 -4.32 10.89
C LEU A 191 3.96 -4.99 10.89
N SER A 192 3.96 -6.32 10.76
CA SER A 192 2.76 -7.15 10.79
C SER A 192 2.10 -7.16 12.17
N ASP A 193 0.81 -7.51 12.22
CA ASP A 193 0.06 -7.60 13.49
C ASP A 193 0.69 -8.62 14.46
N THR A 194 1.26 -9.71 13.93
CA THR A 194 1.96 -10.72 14.73
C THR A 194 3.23 -10.18 15.38
N GLU A 195 3.99 -9.37 14.65
CA GLU A 195 5.21 -8.74 15.18
C GLU A 195 4.87 -7.63 16.18
N ARG A 196 3.81 -6.86 15.94
CA ARG A 196 3.30 -5.87 16.91
C ARG A 196 2.88 -6.54 18.22
N ALA A 197 2.14 -7.65 18.12
CA ALA A 197 1.75 -8.44 19.29
C ALA A 197 2.99 -8.97 20.03
N TRP A 198 3.99 -9.50 19.31
CA TRP A 198 5.25 -9.94 19.92
C TRP A 198 5.98 -8.79 20.63
N CYS A 199 6.10 -7.62 20.00
CA CYS A 199 6.72 -6.45 20.60
C CYS A 199 6.01 -6.03 21.89
N LYS A 200 4.68 -6.09 21.89
CA LYS A 200 3.87 -5.71 23.04
C LYS A 200 3.92 -6.73 24.18
N ASP A 201 3.72 -8.00 23.86
CA ASP A 201 3.47 -9.04 24.84
C ASP A 201 4.78 -9.68 25.36
N ILE A 202 5.88 -9.53 24.62
CA ILE A 202 7.17 -10.14 24.94
C ILE A 202 8.28 -9.09 25.10
N LEU A 203 8.50 -8.24 24.08
CA LEU A 203 9.63 -7.31 24.11
C LEU A 203 9.46 -6.22 25.18
N LEU A 204 8.36 -5.47 25.17
CA LEU A 204 8.13 -4.36 26.11
C LEU A 204 8.20 -4.79 27.59
N PRO A 205 7.58 -5.91 28.03
CA PRO A 205 7.72 -6.39 29.40
C PRO A 205 9.17 -6.66 29.79
N ARG A 206 9.96 -7.27 28.90
CA ARG A 206 11.38 -7.55 29.17
C ARG A 206 12.25 -6.30 29.23
N LEU A 207 11.93 -5.28 28.42
CA LEU A 207 12.60 -3.99 28.51
C LEU A 207 12.30 -3.30 29.85
N ALA A 208 11.06 -3.40 30.33
CA ALA A 208 10.63 -2.80 31.59
C ALA A 208 11.22 -3.50 32.83
N GLU A 209 11.57 -4.78 32.74
CA GLU A 209 12.18 -5.55 33.84
C GLU A 209 13.62 -5.13 34.18
N ALA A 210 14.19 -4.16 33.47
CA ALA A 210 15.43 -3.46 33.80
C ALA A 210 16.56 -4.40 34.27
N SER A 211 16.90 -5.39 33.44
CA SER A 211 18.09 -6.21 33.66
C SER A 211 19.30 -5.59 32.97
N THR A 212 20.43 -5.53 33.68
CA THR A 212 21.75 -5.25 33.09
C THR A 212 22.15 -6.27 32.01
N GLU A 213 21.50 -7.42 31.98
CA GLU A 213 21.73 -8.49 31.01
C GLU A 213 20.93 -8.26 29.70
N ALA A 214 21.33 -8.93 28.63
CA ALA A 214 20.63 -8.89 27.35
C ALA A 214 19.34 -9.72 27.43
N PRO A 215 18.16 -9.14 27.12
CA PRO A 215 16.85 -9.77 27.33
C PRO A 215 16.65 -11.15 26.71
N PHE A 216 17.35 -11.46 25.61
CA PHE A 216 17.17 -12.70 24.86
C PHE A 216 18.41 -13.58 24.80
N GLU A 217 19.54 -13.16 25.39
CA GLU A 217 20.82 -13.88 25.25
C GLU A 217 20.72 -15.32 25.75
N ARG A 218 20.17 -15.51 26.95
CA ARG A 218 20.05 -16.85 27.53
C ARG A 218 19.18 -17.78 26.67
N GLU A 219 18.04 -17.30 26.17
CA GLU A 219 17.14 -18.11 25.36
C GLU A 219 17.76 -18.48 24.01
N LEU A 220 18.54 -17.56 23.42
CA LEU A 220 19.28 -17.84 22.20
C LEU A 220 20.39 -18.86 22.44
N LEU A 221 21.17 -18.72 23.52
CA LEU A 221 22.21 -19.69 23.87
C LEU A 221 21.63 -21.08 24.15
N ASP A 222 20.52 -21.16 24.88
CA ASP A 222 19.82 -22.42 25.16
C ASP A 222 19.32 -23.05 23.84
N ALA A 223 18.70 -22.27 22.95
CA ALA A 223 18.25 -22.76 21.65
C ALA A 223 19.41 -23.24 20.75
N VAL A 224 20.54 -22.53 20.76
CA VAL A 224 21.75 -22.94 20.04
C VAL A 224 22.28 -24.27 20.57
N ASN A 225 22.39 -24.41 21.90
CA ASN A 225 22.84 -25.64 22.55
C ASN A 225 21.90 -26.82 22.26
N GLU A 226 20.58 -26.59 22.28
CA GLU A 226 19.57 -27.61 22.01
C GLU A 226 19.51 -28.04 20.54
N SER A 227 19.79 -27.11 19.62
CA SER A 227 19.75 -27.40 18.18
C SER A 227 20.79 -28.43 17.73
N GLY A 228 21.87 -28.61 18.50
CA GLY A 228 23.01 -29.43 18.12
C GLY A 228 23.74 -28.92 16.86
N LEU A 229 23.41 -27.71 16.38
CA LEU A 229 24.05 -27.07 15.24
C LEU A 229 25.35 -26.36 15.62
N TYR A 230 25.66 -26.29 16.92
CA TYR A 230 26.92 -25.77 17.37
C TYR A 230 27.99 -26.86 17.21
N PRO A 231 29.04 -26.65 16.41
CA PRO A 231 30.13 -27.60 16.37
C PRO A 231 30.79 -27.63 17.75
N ASP A 232 31.07 -28.83 18.26
CA ASP A 232 31.76 -29.08 19.54
C ASP A 232 33.12 -28.36 19.65
N ARG A 233 33.60 -27.74 18.55
CA ARG A 233 34.81 -26.95 18.45
C ARG A 233 34.53 -25.66 17.67
N SER A 234 34.56 -24.53 18.38
CA SER A 234 34.46 -23.17 17.79
C SER A 234 35.52 -22.89 16.71
N GLU A 235 36.65 -23.60 16.74
CA GLU A 235 37.72 -23.53 15.74
C GLU A 235 37.28 -23.98 14.33
N GLU A 236 36.28 -24.86 14.22
CA GLU A 236 35.81 -25.38 12.93
C GLU A 236 34.86 -24.39 12.21
N VAL A 237 34.20 -23.48 12.93
CA VAL A 237 33.34 -22.43 12.34
C VAL A 237 34.19 -21.37 11.63
N ALA A 238 35.29 -20.95 12.24
CA ALA A 238 36.22 -20.01 11.62
C ALA A 238 36.84 -20.57 10.33
N VAL A 239 37.06 -21.89 10.28
CA VAL A 239 37.51 -22.59 9.06
C VAL A 239 36.38 -22.68 8.03
N ALA A 240 35.15 -23.04 8.44
CA ALA A 240 34.02 -23.13 7.51
C ALA A 240 33.63 -21.78 6.88
N VAL A 241 33.70 -20.69 7.64
CA VAL A 241 33.44 -19.33 7.15
C VAL A 241 34.64 -18.79 6.34
N GLY A 242 35.87 -19.12 6.74
CA GLY A 242 37.10 -18.74 6.04
C GLY A 242 37.34 -19.42 4.68
N PHE A 243 36.66 -20.54 4.40
CA PHE A 243 36.71 -21.21 3.08
C PHE A 243 35.64 -20.69 2.09
N GLY A 244 34.74 -19.80 2.52
CA GLY A 244 33.72 -19.18 1.65
C GLY A 244 34.25 -18.08 0.73
N ASP A 245 35.47 -17.59 0.94
CA ASP A 245 36.04 -16.44 0.21
C ASP A 245 36.96 -16.84 -0.98
N MET A 246 36.94 -18.12 -1.39
CA MET A 246 37.62 -18.59 -2.62
C MET A 246 36.66 -18.90 -3.77
N GLY A 247 35.61 -18.10 -3.94
CA GLY A 247 34.55 -18.39 -4.93
C GLY A 247 33.91 -17.22 -5.68
N LEU A 248 34.36 -15.98 -5.52
CA LEU A 248 33.85 -14.83 -6.29
C LEU A 248 34.96 -14.23 -7.18
N GLN A 249 35.50 -15.06 -8.08
CA GLN A 249 36.11 -14.61 -9.33
C GLN A 249 35.47 -15.36 -10.50
N ALA A 250 34.23 -15.00 -10.82
CA ALA A 250 33.65 -15.05 -12.16
C ALA A 250 32.19 -14.60 -12.06
N PHE A 251 31.94 -13.29 -12.24
CA PHE A 251 30.92 -12.68 -13.10
C PHE A 251 30.87 -11.18 -12.81
#